data_AF-A0A9D7ZLE3-F1
#
_entry.id   AF-A0A9D7ZLE3-F1
#
_cell.length_a   1.000
_cell.length_b   1.000
_cell.length_c   1.000
_cell.angle_alpha   90.00
_cell.angle_beta   90.00
_cell.angle_gamma   90.00
#
_symmetry.space_group_name_H-M   'P 1'
#
loop_
_entity.id
_entity.type
_entity.pdbx_description
1 polymer ?
#
loop_
_entity_poly.entity_id
_entity_poly.type
_entity_poly.pdbx_seq_one_letter_code
_entity_poly.pdbx_strand_id
1 'polypeptide(L)' 'MPSAAKALTIGDLEAGFSTYCTALRRLVADGRDLNTIRRTVCWDYLNRLHSSLPQDYRSPDELIRRYQREASPAQAD' A
#
# COMPACT_ATOMS: atom_id res chain seq x y z
N MET A 1 -2.05 -17.80 -19.30
CA MET A 1 -2.19 -18.42 -17.97
C MET A 1 -1.70 -17.39 -16.96
N PRO A 2 -2.47 -17.00 -15.92
CA PRO A 2 -2.05 -15.94 -15.01
C PRO A 2 -0.75 -16.40 -14.33
N SER A 3 0.32 -15.61 -14.48
CA SER A 3 1.63 -15.95 -13.92
C SER A 3 1.47 -16.34 -12.47
N ALA A 4 1.90 -17.56 -12.16
CA ALA A 4 2.06 -18.05 -10.81
C ALA A 4 2.91 -17.02 -10.04
N ALA A 5 2.24 -16.13 -9.32
CA ALA A 5 2.83 -15.45 -8.19
C ALA A 5 3.24 -16.60 -7.27
N LYS A 6 4.51 -17.01 -7.35
CA LYS A 6 5.22 -17.69 -6.27
C LYS A 6 4.65 -17.07 -5.01
N ALA A 7 3.97 -17.86 -4.19
CA ALA A 7 3.39 -17.36 -2.96
C ALA A 7 4.54 -16.76 -2.16
N LEU A 8 4.74 -15.44 -2.30
CA LEU A 8 5.78 -14.73 -1.61
C LEU A 8 5.48 -14.96 -0.14
N THR A 9 6.47 -15.51 0.56
CA THR A 9 6.33 -15.74 2.00
C THR A 9 6.16 -14.37 2.66
N ILE A 10 5.58 -14.35 3.87
CA ILE A 10 5.42 -13.12 4.63
C ILE A 10 6.76 -12.36 4.71
N GLY A 11 7.87 -13.06 4.96
CA GLY A 11 9.21 -12.44 5.00
C GLY A 11 9.66 -11.79 3.68
N ASP A 12 9.26 -12.31 2.51
CA ASP A 12 9.56 -11.68 1.22
C ASP A 12 8.70 -10.42 1.00
N LEU A 13 7.43 -10.46 1.42
CA LEU A 13 6.55 -9.31 1.42
C LEU A 13 7.05 -8.20 2.37
N GLU A 14 7.57 -8.57 3.55
CA GLU A 14 8.17 -7.63 4.50
C GLU A 14 9.44 -6.99 3.91
N ALA A 15 10.29 -7.77 3.23
CA ALA A 15 11.45 -7.24 2.53
C ALA A 15 11.07 -6.21 1.45
N GLY A 16 9.94 -6.45 0.76
CA GLY A 16 9.37 -5.53 -0.24
C GLY A 16 8.53 -4.37 0.33
N PHE A 17 8.27 -4.33 1.63
CA PHE A 17 7.30 -3.42 2.25
C PHE A 17 7.57 -1.94 1.95
N SER A 18 8.83 -1.52 2.07
CA SER A 18 9.25 -0.14 1.78
C SER A 18 8.95 0.26 0.33
N THR A 19 9.12 -0.66 -0.62
CA THR A 19 8.82 -0.44 -2.04
C THR A 19 7.32 -0.31 -2.27
N TYR A 20 6.50 -1.16 -1.64
CA TYR A 20 5.04 -1.08 -1.74
C TYR A 20 4.50 0.22 -1.14
N CYS A 21 5.02 0.66 0.02
CA CYS A 21 4.66 1.94 0.63
C CYS A 21 5.00 3.12 -0.28
N THR A 22 6.18 3.09 -0.92
CA THR A 22 6.62 4.15 -1.84
C THR A 22 5.74 4.20 -3.09
N ALA A 23 5.41 3.05 -3.66
CA ALA A 23 4.48 2.95 -4.78
C ALA A 23 3.08 3.46 -4.41
N LEU A 24 2.58 3.08 -3.23
CA LEU A 24 1.29 3.54 -2.71
C LEU A 24 1.26 5.06 -2.56
N ARG A 25 2.28 5.64 -1.91
CA ARG A 25 2.42 7.09 -1.75
C ARG A 25 2.43 7.81 -3.09
N ARG A 26 3.12 7.27 -4.10
CA ARG A 26 3.17 7.86 -5.45
C ARG A 26 1.80 7.83 -6.14
N LEU A 27 1.06 6.73 -6.04
CA LEU A 27 -0.30 6.64 -6.58
C LEU A 27 -1.24 7.65 -5.90
N VAL A 28 -1.10 7.83 -4.59
CA VAL A 28 -1.89 8.81 -3.85
C VAL A 28 -1.53 10.24 -4.23
N ALA A 29 -0.24 10.54 -4.37
CA ALA A 29 0.25 11.85 -4.81
C ALA A 29 -0.16 12.18 -6.26
N ASP A 30 -0.30 11.17 -7.11
CA ASP A 30 -0.84 11.28 -8.47
C ASP A 30 -2.36 11.55 -8.50
N GLY A 31 -3.03 11.57 -7.33
CA GLY A 31 -4.46 11.78 -7.22
C GLY A 31 -5.29 10.56 -7.64
N ARG A 32 -4.70 9.36 -7.60
CA ARG A 32 -5.42 8.13 -7.95
C ARG A 32 -6.51 7.83 -6.93
N ASP A 33 -7.66 7.43 -7.46
CA ASP A 33 -8.81 7.05 -6.65
C ASP A 33 -8.52 5.78 -5.81
N LEU A 34 -9.11 5.71 -4.61
CA LEU A 34 -8.97 4.57 -3.69
C LEU A 34 -9.33 3.25 -4.37
N ASN A 35 -10.39 3.24 -5.19
CA ASN A 35 -10.81 2.04 -5.89
C ASN A 35 -9.75 1.57 -6.91
N THR A 36 -9.05 2.50 -7.54
CA THR A 36 -7.93 2.18 -8.44
C THR A 36 -6.74 1.63 -7.67
N ILE A 37 -6.40 2.24 -6.53
CA ILE A 37 -5.30 1.80 -5.67
C ILE A 37 -5.56 0.39 -5.12
N ARG A 38 -6.79 0.09 -4.68
CA ARG A 38 -7.20 -1.25 -4.20
C ARG A 38 -7.04 -2.35 -5.24
N ARG A 39 -7.11 -2.01 -6.53
CA ARG A 39 -6.88 -2.94 -7.64
C ARG A 39 -5.41 -3.17 -7.97
N THR A 40 -4.48 -2.50 -7.28
CA THR A 40 -3.04 -2.67 -7.52
C THR A 40 -2.44 -3.78 -6.68
N VAL A 41 -1.41 -4.42 -7.22
CA VAL A 41 -0.66 -5.49 -6.55
C VAL A 41 -0.02 -5.03 -5.23
N CYS A 42 0.47 -3.78 -5.17
CA CYS A 42 1.06 -3.24 -3.94
C CYS A 42 0.04 -3.15 -2.80
N TRP A 43 -1.22 -2.83 -3.10
CA TRP A 43 -2.28 -2.80 -2.10
C TRP A 43 -2.62 -4.21 -1.60
N ASP A 44 -2.70 -5.20 -2.50
CA ASP A 44 -2.97 -6.60 -2.11
C ASP A 44 -1.87 -7.16 -1.18
N TYR A 45 -0.60 -6.85 -1.46
CA TYR A 45 0.53 -7.24 -0.63
C TYR A 45 0.50 -6.58 0.75
N LEU A 46 0.22 -5.28 0.83
CA LEU A 46 0.03 -4.59 2.10
C LEU A 46 -1.16 -5.15 2.89
N ASN A 47 -2.26 -5.48 2.21
CA ASN A 47 -3.42 -6.08 2.83
C ASN A 47 -3.11 -7.49 3.38
N ARG A 48 -2.32 -8.29 2.65
CA ARG A 48 -1.86 -9.61 3.11
C ARG A 48 -0.92 -9.52 4.31
N LEU A 49 0.01 -8.56 4.31
CA LEU A 49 0.88 -8.30 5.46
C LEU A 49 0.06 -7.92 6.68
N HIS A 50 -0.86 -6.96 6.55
CA HIS A 50 -1.76 -6.57 7.63
C HIS A 50 -2.66 -7.72 8.09
N SER A 51 -3.18 -8.55 7.18
CA SER A 51 -4.00 -9.71 7.54
C SER A 51 -3.20 -10.77 8.32
N SER A 52 -1.90 -10.88 8.04
CA SER A 52 -1.01 -11.83 8.71
C SER A 52 -0.46 -11.29 10.04
N LEU A 53 -0.20 -9.99 10.10
CA LEU A 53 0.45 -9.28 11.21
C LEU A 53 -0.25 -7.93 11.46
N PRO A 54 -1.50 -7.92 11.95
CA PRO A 54 -2.28 -6.70 12.13
C PRO A 54 -1.76 -5.78 13.24
N GLN A 55 -0.92 -6.31 14.13
CA GLN A 55 -0.32 -5.54 15.23
C GLN A 55 0.92 -4.75 14.78
N ASP A 56 1.73 -5.32 13.87
CA ASP A 56 2.96 -4.70 13.36
C ASP A 56 2.69 -3.83 12.12
N TYR A 57 1.74 -4.23 11.27
CA TYR A 57 1.47 -3.55 10.01
C TYR A 57 0.11 -2.84 10.02
N ARG A 58 0.08 -1.57 9.60
CA ARG A 58 -1.16 -0.80 9.45
C ARG A 58 -1.93 -1.22 8.20
N SER A 59 -3.24 -1.09 8.24
CA SER A 59 -4.10 -1.37 7.09
C SER A 59 -3.75 -0.44 5.92
N PRO A 60 -3.75 -0.92 4.67
CA PRO A 60 -3.40 -0.11 3.52
C PRO A 60 -4.33 1.10 3.32
N ASP A 61 -5.60 1.00 3.71
CA ASP A 61 -6.54 2.13 3.74
C ASP A 61 -6.08 3.26 4.66
N GLU A 62 -5.50 2.92 5.82
CA GLU A 62 -5.00 3.90 6.77
C GLU A 62 -3.73 4.58 6.27
N LEU A 63 -2.84 3.81 5.64
CA LEU A 63 -1.66 4.33 4.94
C LEU A 63 -2.06 5.31 3.83
N ILE A 64 -3.05 4.96 3.01
CA ILE A 64 -3.55 5.85 1.95
C ILE A 64 -4.11 7.14 2.54
N ARG A 65 -4.97 7.07 3.57
CA ARG A 65 -5.51 8.28 4.22
C ARG A 65 -4.42 9.17 4.81
N ARG A 66 -3.34 8.58 5.31
CA ARG A 66 -2.16 9.31 5.77
C ARG A 66 -1.46 9.99 4.59
N TYR A 67 -1.15 9.24 3.54
CA TYR A 67 -0.52 9.79 2.34
C TYR A 67 -1.37 10.84 1.64
N GLN A 68 -2.70 10.73 1.68
CA GLN A 68 -3.62 11.73 1.11
C GLN A 68 -3.50 13.05 1.87
N ARG A 69 -3.41 13.00 3.20
CA ARG A 69 -3.17 14.19 4.02
C ARG A 69 -1.80 14.80 3.75
N GLU A 70 -0.76 13.98 3.60
CA GLU A 70 0.60 14.44 3.29
C GLU A 70 0.72 14.99 1.85
N ALA A 71 0.03 14.38 0.89
CA ALA A 71 0.03 14.76 -0.52
C ALA A 71 -0.91 15.92 -0.84
N SER A 72 -1.76 16.32 0.10
CA SER A 72 -2.54 17.56 0.01
C SER A 72 -1.71 18.67 0.64
N PRO A 73 -0.92 19.46 -0.13
CA PRO A 73 -0.16 20.59 0.43
C PRO A 73 -1.04 21.76 0.91
N ALA A 74 -2.34 21.54 1.10
CA ALA A 74 -3.29 22.56 1.55
C ALA A 74 -3.62 22.36 3.03
N GLN A 75 -2.73 22.87 3.90
CA GLN A 75 -3.10 23.81 4.98
C GLN A 75 -1.84 24.20 5.78
N ALA A 76 -1.00 25.03 5.16
CA ALA A 76 -0.23 26.04 5.87
C ALA A 76 -0.57 27.35 5.14
N ASP A 77 -1.68 27.96 5.57
CA ASP A 77 -1.92 29.40 5.43
C ASP A 77 -1.18 30.09 6.57
#